data_AF-A0A7V4JSD4-F1
#
_entry.id   AF-A0A7V4JSD4-F1
#
_cell.length_a   1.000
_cell.length_b   1.000
_cell.length_c   1.000
_cell.angle_alpha   90.00
_cell.angle_beta   90.00
_cell.angle_gamma   90.00
#
_symmetry.space_group_name_H-M   'P 1'
#
loop_
_entity.id
_entity.type
_entity.pdbx_description
1 polymer ?
#
loop_
_entity_poly.entity_id
_entity_poly.type
_entity_poly.pdbx_seq_one_letter_code
_entity_poly.pdbx_strand_id
1 'polypeptide(L)'
;MTNTGLKIRRGQLLALSVVIAVVLALLVVGAPVLAAASPGSTSQLRSSVGTGNEPTEVPPASGVIRSGQGYRFDQDGWIYLHLEGDARERGIQHGTLAAHELEEALRVVKFRLFWDTGHEWSEFVQVAEDLFVPRADAEWLDEIKGIAEGAQQQGVDVTWQDVLAWNGYFELAEYHFPNPAADREHCSAFIATGSYTEDGLVVMAHNSWDMYDHGQFANAILDIQPSRGHRMLMQGFVGRIHSGTDFFVTEFGLGMLVINVLMALYVWARRRELDPRPDATMTVTAKQPAAAD
;
A
#
# COMPACT_ATOMS: atom_id res chain seq x y z
N MET A 1 50.05 -11.00 -5.06
CA MET A 1 50.19 -9.83 -5.97
C MET A 1 49.69 -8.60 -5.23
N THR A 2 50.35 -7.47 -5.45
CA THR A 2 50.44 -6.30 -4.57
C THR A 2 49.15 -5.49 -4.42
N ASN A 3 48.79 -5.19 -3.17
CA ASN A 3 47.73 -4.25 -2.79
C ASN A 3 48.23 -2.81 -2.97
N THR A 4 47.89 -2.18 -4.09
CA THR A 4 48.18 -0.75 -4.34
C THR A 4 47.14 0.12 -3.67
N GLY A 5 47.36 0.42 -2.39
CA GLY A 5 46.62 1.45 -1.67
C GLY A 5 46.83 2.83 -2.31
N LEU A 6 45.73 3.46 -2.72
CA LEU A 6 45.68 4.81 -3.28
C LEU A 6 46.13 5.83 -2.22
N LYS A 7 47.42 6.19 -2.22
CA LYS A 7 47.96 7.25 -1.34
C LYS A 7 47.56 8.63 -1.87
N ILE A 8 46.39 9.11 -1.49
CA ILE A 8 45.97 10.50 -1.72
C ILE A 8 46.85 11.41 -0.83
N ARG A 9 47.63 12.30 -1.45
CA ARG A 9 48.52 13.22 -0.73
C ARG A 9 47.68 14.33 -0.09
N ARG A 10 48.01 14.74 1.14
CA ARG A 10 47.29 15.78 1.91
C ARG A 10 46.96 17.07 1.12
N GLY A 11 47.75 17.42 0.11
CA GLY A 11 47.47 18.56 -0.78
C GLY A 11 46.25 18.38 -1.70
N GLN A 12 45.90 17.15 -2.09
CA GLN A 12 44.74 16.86 -2.94
C GLN A 12 43.41 16.93 -2.17
N LEU A 13 43.43 16.62 -0.86
CA LEU A 13 42.27 16.77 0.03
C LEU A 13 41.94 18.25 0.32
N LEU A 14 42.95 19.12 0.39
CA LEU A 14 42.78 20.57 0.54
C LEU A 14 42.23 21.22 -0.74
N ALA A 15 42.68 20.77 -1.92
CA ALA A 15 42.14 21.26 -3.19
C ALA A 15 40.66 20.87 -3.38
N LEU A 16 40.29 19.64 -3.00
CA LEU A 16 38.91 19.15 -3.13
C LEU A 16 37.94 19.86 -2.18
N SER A 17 38.38 20.18 -0.96
CA SER A 17 37.56 20.91 0.03
C SER A 17 37.34 22.38 -0.37
N VAL A 18 38.31 23.03 -1.02
CA VAL A 18 38.13 24.39 -1.57
C VAL A 18 37.14 24.38 -2.74
N VAL A 19 37.19 23.37 -3.63
CA VAL A 19 36.23 23.26 -4.75
C VAL A 19 34.81 23.05 -4.25
N ILE A 20 34.60 22.17 -3.25
CA ILE A 20 33.29 21.94 -2.64
C ILE A 20 32.74 23.22 -1.98
N ALA A 21 33.59 23.97 -1.27
CA ALA A 21 33.19 25.22 -0.62
C ALA A 21 32.79 26.30 -1.65
N VAL A 22 33.49 26.40 -2.78
CA VAL A 22 33.17 27.35 -3.85
C VAL A 22 31.85 26.97 -4.56
N VAL A 23 31.61 25.69 -4.81
CA VAL A 23 30.35 25.21 -5.41
C VAL A 23 29.16 25.47 -4.48
N LEU A 24 29.30 25.23 -3.17
CA LEU A 24 28.26 25.55 -2.19
C LEU A 24 28.00 27.05 -2.07
N ALA A 25 29.04 27.88 -2.12
CA ALA A 25 28.89 29.34 -2.11
C ALA A 25 28.16 29.87 -3.35
N LEU A 26 28.40 29.28 -4.53
CA LEU A 26 27.72 29.66 -5.77
C LEU A 26 26.23 29.26 -5.79
N LEU A 27 25.86 28.17 -5.12
CA LEU A 27 24.45 27.75 -4.97
C LEU A 27 23.64 28.65 -4.03
N VAL A 28 24.29 29.28 -3.04
CA VAL A 28 23.62 30.21 -2.11
C VAL A 28 23.40 31.60 -2.73
N VAL A 29 24.19 31.99 -3.74
CA VAL A 29 24.11 33.32 -4.38
C VAL A 29 23.12 33.37 -5.57
N GLY A 30 22.62 32.21 -6.02
CA GLY A 30 21.75 32.09 -7.20
C GLY A 30 20.24 32.03 -6.96
N ALA A 31 19.75 32.07 -5.72
CA ALA A 31 18.31 32.00 -5.44
C ALA A 31 17.68 33.42 -5.45
N PRO A 32 16.65 33.69 -6.27
CA PRO A 32 15.97 34.98 -6.25
C PRO A 32 15.16 35.13 -4.95
N VAL A 33 15.45 36.21 -4.22
CA VAL A 33 14.71 36.66 -3.04
C VAL A 33 13.29 37.04 -3.48
N LEU A 34 12.28 36.24 -3.13
CA LEU A 34 10.88 36.67 -3.21
C LEU A 34 10.65 37.76 -2.15
N ALA A 35 10.19 38.92 -2.63
CA ALA A 35 9.96 40.12 -1.83
C ALA A 35 8.92 39.89 -0.72
N ALA A 36 9.25 40.35 0.48
CA ALA A 36 8.34 40.44 1.61
C ALA A 36 7.25 41.50 1.35
N ALA A 37 5.98 41.09 1.44
CA ALA A 37 4.85 42.01 1.48
C ALA A 37 4.72 42.66 2.87
N SER A 38 4.48 43.97 2.89
CA SER A 38 4.41 44.83 4.10
C SER A 38 3.19 44.53 5.00
N PRO A 39 3.26 44.88 6.30
CA PRO A 39 2.21 44.60 7.27
C PRO A 39 1.12 45.69 7.26
N GLY A 40 -0.14 45.30 7.09
CA GLY A 40 -1.27 46.22 7.16
C GLY A 40 -2.62 45.51 7.31
N SER A 41 -3.30 45.84 8.40
CA SER A 41 -4.71 45.58 8.72
C SER A 41 -5.06 44.22 9.33
N THR A 42 -4.90 44.17 10.65
CA THR A 42 -5.66 43.34 11.58
C THR A 42 -7.17 43.58 11.42
N SER A 43 -7.89 42.55 10.96
CA SER A 43 -9.34 42.45 11.17
C SER A 43 -9.69 40.99 11.50
N GLN A 44 -9.78 40.73 12.79
CA GLN A 44 -10.77 39.85 13.44
C GLN A 44 -11.34 38.72 12.57
N LEU A 45 -10.62 37.59 12.48
CA LEU A 45 -11.28 36.29 12.25
C LEU A 45 -11.41 35.61 13.60
N ARG A 46 -12.61 35.78 14.16
CA ARG A 46 -13.11 35.00 15.29
C ARG A 46 -13.02 33.52 14.93
N SER A 47 -12.50 32.76 15.89
CA SER A 47 -12.75 31.34 16.10
C SER A 47 -14.14 30.92 15.63
N SER A 48 -14.19 30.23 14.49
CA SER A 48 -15.20 29.24 14.21
C SER A 48 -14.50 27.89 14.19
N VAL A 49 -14.67 27.12 15.25
CA VAL A 49 -14.53 25.66 15.20
C VAL A 49 -15.51 25.19 14.12
N GLY A 50 -15.00 25.04 12.90
CA GLY A 50 -15.71 24.43 11.80
C GLY A 50 -15.53 22.93 11.92
N THR A 51 -16.62 22.23 12.20
CA THR A 51 -16.79 20.82 11.83
C THR A 51 -16.61 20.73 10.31
N GLY A 52 -15.40 20.47 9.86
CA GLY A 52 -15.01 20.57 8.46
C GLY A 52 -14.00 19.50 8.13
N ASN A 53 -14.49 18.30 7.90
CA ASN A 53 -14.14 17.44 6.76
C ASN A 53 -15.09 16.22 6.80
N GLU A 54 -16.37 16.47 6.57
CA GLU A 54 -17.14 15.46 5.85
C GLU A 54 -16.60 15.46 4.40
N PRO A 55 -16.39 14.29 3.77
CA PRO A 55 -16.02 14.22 2.36
C PRO A 55 -17.06 15.02 1.56
N THR A 56 -16.64 16.17 1.04
CA THR A 56 -17.55 17.15 0.42
C THR A 56 -17.65 16.84 -1.06
N GLU A 57 -18.23 15.69 -1.37
CA GLU A 57 -19.02 15.35 -2.56
C GLU A 57 -19.10 13.83 -2.64
N VAL A 58 -20.28 13.29 -2.33
CA VAL A 58 -20.66 11.96 -2.82
C VAL A 58 -20.55 12.04 -4.35
N PRO A 59 -19.86 11.11 -5.02
CA PRO A 59 -19.70 11.14 -6.46
C PRO A 59 -21.05 11.35 -7.14
N PRO A 60 -21.15 12.18 -8.18
CA PRO A 60 -22.40 12.37 -8.89
C PRO A 60 -22.92 10.99 -9.34
N ALA A 61 -24.18 10.70 -9.01
CA ALA A 61 -24.82 9.39 -9.19
C ALA A 61 -24.74 8.82 -10.62
N SER A 62 -24.38 9.65 -11.60
CA SER A 62 -24.18 9.29 -13.02
C SER A 62 -22.90 8.48 -13.31
N GLY A 63 -22.04 8.22 -12.33
CA GLY A 63 -20.83 7.38 -12.48
C GLY A 63 -20.82 6.08 -11.68
N VAL A 64 -21.89 5.78 -10.94
CA VAL A 64 -21.93 4.64 -10.01
C VAL A 64 -22.46 3.39 -10.69
N ILE A 65 -21.67 2.31 -10.71
CA ILE A 65 -22.06 0.98 -11.18
C ILE A 65 -22.44 0.13 -9.96
N ARG A 66 -23.47 -0.72 -10.07
CA ARG A 66 -23.98 -1.52 -8.94
C ARG A 66 -24.06 -3.00 -9.29
N SER A 67 -23.82 -3.83 -8.29
CA SER A 67 -24.06 -5.28 -8.31
C SER A 67 -24.55 -5.69 -6.92
N GLY A 68 -25.82 -6.08 -6.79
CA GLY A 68 -26.44 -6.30 -5.48
C GLY A 68 -26.32 -5.08 -4.56
N GLN A 69 -25.79 -5.28 -3.36
CA GLN A 69 -25.49 -4.22 -2.39
C GLN A 69 -24.18 -3.47 -2.72
N GLY A 70 -23.30 -4.10 -3.50
CA GLY A 70 -22.02 -3.54 -3.88
C GLY A 70 -22.15 -2.44 -4.94
N TYR A 71 -21.19 -1.52 -4.93
CA TYR A 71 -21.13 -0.47 -5.93
C TYR A 71 -19.70 0.00 -6.17
N ARG A 72 -19.48 0.56 -7.37
CA ARG A 72 -18.20 1.10 -7.81
C ARG A 72 -18.37 2.51 -8.36
N PHE A 73 -17.35 3.33 -8.16
CA PHE A 73 -17.12 4.54 -8.94
C PHE A 73 -15.61 4.81 -9.06
N ASP A 74 -15.23 5.53 -10.10
CA ASP A 74 -13.84 5.86 -10.38
C ASP A 74 -13.63 7.36 -10.15
N GLN A 75 -12.56 7.74 -9.47
CA GLN A 75 -12.25 9.13 -9.15
C GLN A 75 -10.74 9.33 -9.02
N ASP A 76 -10.18 10.34 -9.70
CA ASP A 76 -8.78 10.76 -9.57
C ASP A 76 -7.75 9.63 -9.76
N GLY A 77 -8.07 8.65 -10.62
CA GLY A 77 -7.24 7.47 -10.89
C GLY A 77 -7.44 6.30 -9.92
N TRP A 78 -8.31 6.46 -8.92
CA TRP A 78 -8.70 5.42 -7.98
C TRP A 78 -10.01 4.74 -8.40
N ILE A 79 -10.10 3.47 -8.05
CA ILE A 79 -11.33 2.69 -8.16
C ILE A 79 -11.86 2.49 -6.75
N TYR A 80 -12.99 3.10 -6.42
CA TYR A 80 -13.68 2.81 -5.16
C TYR A 80 -14.61 1.63 -5.35
N LEU A 81 -14.50 0.62 -4.49
CA LEU A 81 -15.39 -0.54 -4.48
C LEU A 81 -15.98 -0.75 -3.09
N HIS A 82 -17.29 -0.59 -2.98
CA HIS A 82 -18.03 -1.03 -1.82
C HIS A 82 -18.54 -2.46 -2.04
N LEU A 83 -18.29 -3.33 -1.06
CA LEU A 83 -18.65 -4.74 -1.07
C LEU A 83 -19.37 -5.07 0.25
N GLU A 84 -20.57 -5.61 0.16
CA GLU A 84 -21.41 -5.84 1.35
C GLU A 84 -22.07 -7.22 1.32
N GLY A 85 -22.08 -7.91 2.45
CA GLY A 85 -22.79 -9.18 2.62
C GLY A 85 -21.90 -10.31 3.14
N ASP A 86 -22.33 -11.55 2.91
CA ASP A 86 -21.51 -12.73 3.18
C ASP A 86 -20.31 -12.83 2.21
N ALA A 87 -19.38 -13.74 2.50
CA ALA A 87 -18.14 -13.87 1.74
C ALA A 87 -18.37 -14.10 0.24
N ARG A 88 -19.29 -15.01 -0.11
CA ARG A 88 -19.56 -15.32 -1.52
C ARG A 88 -20.25 -14.15 -2.21
N GLU A 89 -21.22 -13.51 -1.56
CA GLU A 89 -21.91 -12.33 -2.06
C GLU A 89 -20.92 -11.20 -2.35
N ARG A 90 -20.04 -10.87 -1.39
CA ARG A 90 -18.97 -9.88 -1.58
C ARG A 90 -18.06 -10.25 -2.74
N GLY A 91 -17.68 -11.53 -2.84
CA GLY A 91 -16.88 -12.03 -3.93
C GLY A 91 -17.53 -11.78 -5.30
N ILE A 92 -18.80 -12.17 -5.46
CA ILE A 92 -19.54 -11.97 -6.72
C ILE A 92 -19.64 -10.48 -7.08
N GLN A 93 -19.90 -9.62 -6.08
CA GLN A 93 -19.92 -8.17 -6.28
C GLN A 93 -18.57 -7.65 -6.77
N HIS A 94 -17.48 -8.07 -6.12
CA HIS A 94 -16.11 -7.67 -6.45
C HIS A 94 -15.75 -8.09 -7.88
N GLY A 95 -15.92 -9.37 -8.21
CA GLY A 95 -15.65 -9.90 -9.54
C GLY A 95 -16.48 -9.21 -10.63
N THR A 96 -17.75 -8.93 -10.35
CA THR A 96 -18.64 -8.26 -11.31
C THR A 96 -18.22 -6.81 -11.56
N LEU A 97 -17.95 -6.05 -10.49
CA LEU A 97 -17.69 -4.62 -10.56
C LEU A 97 -16.29 -4.28 -11.08
N ALA A 98 -15.33 -5.21 -10.96
CA ALA A 98 -13.92 -5.03 -11.33
C ALA A 98 -13.43 -6.01 -12.40
N ALA A 99 -14.33 -6.62 -13.17
CA ALA A 99 -14.01 -7.73 -14.06
C ALA A 99 -12.89 -7.40 -15.06
N HIS A 100 -12.99 -6.24 -15.72
CA HIS A 100 -12.02 -5.79 -16.71
C HIS A 100 -10.64 -5.53 -16.09
N GLU A 101 -10.59 -4.91 -14.91
CA GLU A 101 -9.33 -4.64 -14.22
C GLU A 101 -8.69 -5.93 -13.68
N LEU A 102 -9.49 -6.91 -13.24
CA LEU A 102 -9.01 -8.23 -12.86
C LEU A 102 -8.41 -8.98 -14.05
N GLU A 103 -9.07 -8.94 -15.21
CA GLU A 103 -8.56 -9.54 -16.45
C GLU A 103 -7.19 -8.95 -16.82
N GLU A 104 -7.08 -7.63 -16.81
CA GLU A 104 -5.84 -6.93 -17.16
C GLU A 104 -4.72 -7.18 -16.13
N ALA A 105 -5.03 -7.16 -14.83
CA ALA A 105 -4.08 -7.46 -13.77
C ALA A 105 -3.53 -8.89 -13.92
N LEU A 106 -4.41 -9.88 -14.12
CA LEU A 106 -4.00 -11.26 -14.36
C LEU A 106 -3.17 -11.41 -15.63
N ARG A 107 -3.52 -10.70 -16.72
CA ARG A 107 -2.73 -10.72 -17.96
C ARG A 107 -1.30 -10.24 -17.73
N VAL A 108 -1.13 -9.14 -17.00
CA VAL A 108 0.20 -8.58 -16.70
C VAL A 108 0.98 -9.49 -15.76
N VAL A 109 0.35 -9.97 -14.69
CA VAL A 109 0.99 -10.85 -13.69
C VAL A 109 1.45 -12.17 -14.31
N LYS A 110 0.61 -12.81 -15.14
CA LYS A 110 0.97 -14.03 -15.86
C LYS A 110 2.22 -13.83 -16.73
N PHE A 111 2.26 -12.72 -17.48
CA PHE A 111 3.43 -12.36 -18.29
C PHE A 111 4.68 -12.12 -17.43
N ARG A 112 4.52 -11.36 -16.34
CA ARG A 112 5.64 -10.97 -15.47
C ARG A 112 6.25 -12.16 -14.73
N LEU A 113 5.42 -13.01 -14.14
CA LEU A 113 5.90 -14.20 -13.42
C LEU A 113 6.67 -15.15 -14.33
N PHE A 114 6.17 -15.36 -15.55
CA PHE A 114 6.90 -16.13 -16.55
C PHE A 114 8.25 -15.48 -16.90
N TRP A 115 8.27 -14.16 -17.10
CA TRP A 115 9.50 -13.43 -17.42
C TRP A 115 10.55 -13.51 -16.31
N ASP A 116 10.12 -13.39 -15.04
CA ASP A 116 11.03 -13.35 -13.89
C ASP A 116 11.53 -14.71 -13.46
N THR A 117 10.71 -15.76 -13.61
CA THR A 117 10.97 -17.07 -13.02
C THR A 117 11.18 -18.17 -14.05
N GLY A 118 10.67 -17.99 -15.29
CA GLY A 118 10.62 -19.02 -16.32
C GLY A 118 9.55 -20.10 -16.11
N HIS A 119 8.74 -20.00 -15.05
CA HIS A 119 7.67 -20.95 -14.75
C HIS A 119 6.35 -20.52 -15.39
N GLU A 120 5.58 -21.51 -15.86
CA GLU A 120 4.28 -21.28 -16.46
C GLU A 120 3.22 -20.98 -15.39
N TRP A 121 2.21 -20.17 -15.72
CA TRP A 121 1.16 -19.79 -14.77
C TRP A 121 0.44 -21.00 -14.13
N SER A 122 0.27 -22.10 -14.87
CA SER A 122 -0.34 -23.33 -14.35
C SER A 122 0.45 -23.94 -13.18
N GLU A 123 1.78 -23.75 -13.13
CA GLU A 123 2.60 -24.18 -11.99
C GLU A 123 2.29 -23.35 -10.75
N PHE A 124 2.14 -22.03 -10.90
CA PHE A 124 1.72 -21.14 -9.81
C PHE A 124 0.34 -21.51 -9.27
N VAL A 125 -0.62 -21.77 -10.17
CA VAL A 125 -1.97 -22.22 -9.80
C VAL A 125 -1.93 -23.52 -9.01
N GLN A 126 -1.18 -24.52 -9.49
CA GLN A 126 -1.04 -25.80 -8.80
C GLN A 126 -0.44 -25.63 -7.39
N VAL A 127 0.65 -24.86 -7.29
CA VAL A 127 1.30 -24.61 -5.99
C VAL A 127 0.39 -23.82 -5.06
N ALA A 128 -0.37 -22.84 -5.57
CA ALA A 128 -1.35 -22.09 -4.78
C ALA A 128 -2.40 -23.02 -4.17
N GLU A 129 -2.94 -23.95 -4.96
CA GLU A 129 -3.89 -24.94 -4.47
C GLU A 129 -3.26 -25.81 -3.38
N ASP A 130 -2.08 -26.36 -3.61
CA ASP A 130 -1.39 -27.28 -2.69
C ASP A 130 -1.02 -26.61 -1.36
N LEU A 131 -0.61 -25.34 -1.40
CA LEU A 131 -0.22 -24.59 -0.21
C LEU A 131 -1.43 -24.09 0.59
N PHE A 132 -2.37 -23.44 -0.10
CA PHE A 132 -3.40 -22.63 0.55
C PHE A 132 -4.68 -23.40 0.82
N VAL A 133 -5.21 -24.20 -0.12
CA VAL A 133 -6.52 -24.86 0.04
C VAL A 133 -6.62 -25.73 1.30
N PRO A 134 -5.58 -26.51 1.69
CA PRO A 134 -5.67 -27.32 2.92
C PRO A 134 -5.71 -26.51 4.23
N ARG A 135 -5.41 -25.21 4.17
CA ARG A 135 -5.24 -24.32 5.35
C ARG A 135 -6.16 -23.09 5.32
N ALA A 136 -6.74 -22.78 4.17
CA ALA A 136 -7.60 -21.63 3.99
C ALA A 136 -8.94 -21.85 4.71
N ASP A 137 -9.40 -20.81 5.39
CA ASP A 137 -10.73 -20.79 5.96
C ASP A 137 -11.79 -20.85 4.85
N ALA A 138 -12.92 -21.49 5.14
CA ALA A 138 -14.02 -21.60 4.18
C ALA A 138 -14.51 -20.23 3.71
N GLU A 139 -14.51 -19.23 4.59
CA GLU A 139 -14.88 -17.86 4.27
C GLU A 139 -13.99 -17.27 3.15
N TRP A 140 -12.68 -17.49 3.21
CA TRP A 140 -11.75 -16.98 2.20
C TRP A 140 -11.97 -17.65 0.85
N LEU A 141 -12.13 -18.97 0.85
CA LEU A 141 -12.37 -19.72 -0.38
C LEU A 141 -13.72 -19.36 -1.02
N ASP A 142 -14.74 -19.08 -0.21
CA ASP A 142 -16.05 -18.67 -0.72
C ASP A 142 -16.00 -17.28 -1.37
N GLU A 143 -15.26 -16.34 -0.79
CA GLU A 143 -15.04 -15.02 -1.40
C GLU A 143 -14.23 -15.12 -2.70
N ILE A 144 -13.10 -15.86 -2.70
CA ILE A 144 -12.28 -16.10 -3.90
C ILE A 144 -13.08 -16.74 -5.03
N LYS A 145 -13.91 -17.75 -4.71
CA LYS A 145 -14.80 -18.37 -5.70
C LYS A 145 -15.86 -17.41 -6.20
N GLY A 146 -16.40 -16.57 -5.32
CA GLY A 146 -17.33 -15.51 -5.70
C GLY A 146 -16.71 -14.51 -6.67
N ILE A 147 -15.46 -14.09 -6.45
CA ILE A 147 -14.73 -13.18 -7.35
C ILE A 147 -14.64 -13.77 -8.76
N ALA A 148 -14.20 -15.02 -8.87
CA ALA A 148 -14.13 -15.68 -10.16
C ALA A 148 -15.51 -15.80 -10.82
N GLU A 149 -16.55 -16.18 -10.08
CA GLU A 149 -17.91 -16.27 -10.59
C GLU A 149 -18.43 -14.91 -11.11
N GLY A 150 -18.24 -13.84 -10.35
CA GLY A 150 -18.66 -12.49 -10.74
C GLY A 150 -17.94 -12.00 -11.99
N ALA A 151 -16.63 -12.26 -12.10
CA ALA A 151 -15.85 -11.92 -13.28
C ALA A 151 -16.28 -12.72 -14.52
N GLN A 152 -16.54 -14.03 -14.36
CA GLN A 152 -17.07 -14.89 -15.42
C GLN A 152 -18.44 -14.42 -15.93
N GLN A 153 -19.31 -13.90 -15.04
CA GLN A 153 -20.60 -13.32 -15.44
C GLN A 153 -20.43 -12.09 -16.35
N GLN A 154 -19.28 -11.41 -16.29
CA GLN A 154 -18.91 -10.31 -17.18
C GLN A 154 -18.11 -10.76 -18.41
N GLY A 155 -17.93 -12.07 -18.61
CA GLY A 155 -17.26 -12.64 -19.78
C GLY A 155 -15.75 -12.81 -19.66
N VAL A 156 -15.18 -12.62 -18.46
CA VAL A 156 -13.74 -12.85 -18.22
C VAL A 156 -13.47 -14.34 -18.11
N ASP A 157 -12.48 -14.83 -18.86
CA ASP A 157 -12.00 -16.20 -18.75
C ASP A 157 -11.03 -16.36 -17.58
N VAL A 158 -11.60 -16.63 -16.39
CA VAL A 158 -10.86 -16.77 -15.13
C VAL A 158 -11.45 -17.88 -14.29
N THR A 159 -10.61 -18.69 -13.67
CA THR A 159 -11.00 -19.73 -12.70
C THR A 159 -10.84 -19.23 -11.26
N TRP A 160 -11.49 -19.87 -10.28
CA TRP A 160 -11.27 -19.51 -8.87
C TRP A 160 -9.84 -19.82 -8.43
N GLN A 161 -9.14 -20.73 -9.11
CA GLN A 161 -7.75 -21.05 -8.85
C GLN A 161 -6.79 -19.99 -9.41
N ASP A 162 -7.14 -19.36 -10.55
CA ASP A 162 -6.44 -18.16 -11.00
C ASP A 162 -6.52 -17.05 -9.93
N VAL A 163 -7.72 -16.83 -9.37
CA VAL A 163 -7.93 -15.82 -8.32
C VAL A 163 -7.21 -16.22 -7.02
N LEU A 164 -7.19 -17.50 -6.67
CA LEU A 164 -6.43 -17.99 -5.51
C LEU A 164 -4.92 -17.71 -5.68
N ALA A 165 -4.35 -18.05 -6.84
CA ALA A 165 -2.95 -17.80 -7.14
C ALA A 165 -2.63 -16.30 -7.14
N TRP A 166 -3.54 -15.46 -7.63
CA TRP A 166 -3.43 -14.01 -7.54
C TRP A 166 -3.41 -13.50 -6.10
N ASN A 167 -4.25 -14.04 -5.23
CA ASN A 167 -4.24 -13.70 -3.81
C ASN A 167 -2.93 -14.12 -3.12
N GLY A 168 -2.36 -15.26 -3.52
CA GLY A 168 -1.07 -15.75 -3.03
C GLY A 168 0.16 -15.22 -3.78
N TYR A 169 0.04 -14.15 -4.57
CA TYR A 169 1.11 -13.68 -5.47
C TYR A 169 2.46 -13.53 -4.76
N PHE A 170 2.51 -12.85 -3.61
CA PHE A 170 3.76 -12.57 -2.91
C PHE A 170 4.38 -13.84 -2.33
N GLU A 171 3.58 -14.70 -1.70
CA GLU A 171 4.03 -16.00 -1.20
C GLU A 171 4.60 -16.89 -2.31
N LEU A 172 3.99 -16.88 -3.49
CA LEU A 172 4.42 -17.70 -4.62
C LEU A 172 5.65 -17.10 -5.32
N ALA A 173 5.62 -15.82 -5.65
CA ALA A 173 6.65 -15.15 -6.45
C ALA A 173 7.93 -14.87 -5.66
N GLU A 174 7.82 -14.54 -4.36
CA GLU A 174 8.99 -14.15 -3.56
C GLU A 174 9.59 -15.29 -2.76
N TYR A 175 8.77 -16.25 -2.32
CA TYR A 175 9.21 -17.33 -1.42
C TYR A 175 9.28 -18.69 -2.09
N HIS A 176 8.31 -19.05 -2.92
CA HIS A 176 8.28 -20.37 -3.56
C HIS A 176 9.12 -20.43 -4.85
N PHE A 177 8.95 -19.44 -5.73
CA PHE A 177 9.68 -19.30 -7.00
C PHE A 177 10.55 -18.03 -7.00
N PRO A 178 11.51 -17.90 -6.06
CA PRO A 178 12.24 -16.66 -5.89
C PRO A 178 13.06 -16.32 -7.13
N ASN A 179 12.92 -15.09 -7.63
CA ASN A 179 13.85 -14.52 -8.60
C ASN A 179 15.11 -14.00 -7.89
N PRO A 180 16.29 -14.63 -8.06
CA PRO A 180 17.51 -14.23 -7.35
C PRO A 180 18.06 -12.86 -7.79
N ALA A 181 17.57 -12.31 -8.90
CA ALA A 181 17.93 -10.98 -9.39
C ALA A 181 16.94 -9.88 -8.96
N ALA A 182 15.85 -10.23 -8.26
CA ALA A 182 14.89 -9.25 -7.78
C ALA A 182 15.45 -8.45 -6.59
N ASP A 183 15.41 -7.12 -6.71
CA ASP A 183 15.58 -6.24 -5.56
C ASP A 183 14.33 -6.36 -4.67
N ARG A 184 14.52 -6.53 -3.37
CA ARG A 184 13.41 -6.67 -2.43
C ARG A 184 12.69 -5.34 -2.22
N GLU A 185 11.37 -5.38 -2.12
CA GLU A 185 10.55 -4.20 -1.93
C GLU A 185 10.79 -3.51 -0.58
N HIS A 186 10.60 -2.18 -0.58
CA HIS A 186 10.83 -1.32 0.58
C HIS A 186 9.65 -0.37 0.76
N CYS A 187 8.57 -0.83 1.37
CA CYS A 187 7.51 0.07 1.82
C CYS A 187 8.03 1.04 2.90
N SER A 188 7.45 2.24 2.94
CA SER A 188 7.74 3.27 3.96
C SER A 188 6.48 3.63 4.72
N ALA A 189 6.60 3.85 6.03
CA ALA A 189 5.48 4.27 6.86
C ALA A 189 5.89 5.18 8.01
N PHE A 190 4.94 5.99 8.46
CA PHE A 190 5.09 6.75 9.69
C PHE A 190 3.77 6.84 10.46
N ILE A 191 3.90 7.10 11.76
CA ILE A 191 2.81 7.45 12.65
C ILE A 191 3.21 8.68 13.49
N ALA A 192 2.31 9.66 13.56
CA ALA A 192 2.43 10.86 14.39
C ALA A 192 1.20 10.97 15.31
N THR A 193 1.41 11.43 16.54
CA THR A 193 0.33 11.59 17.54
C THR A 193 0.78 12.56 18.64
N GLY A 194 -0.14 12.98 19.52
CA GLY A 194 0.17 13.83 20.67
C GLY A 194 0.66 15.20 20.23
N SER A 195 1.77 15.67 20.80
CA SER A 195 2.32 17.00 20.49
C SER A 195 2.84 17.16 19.04
N TYR A 196 2.90 16.08 18.26
CA TYR A 196 3.27 16.10 16.85
C TYR A 196 2.09 16.30 15.89
N THR A 197 0.85 16.32 16.39
CA THR A 197 -0.37 16.59 15.61
C THR A 197 -1.17 17.74 16.23
N GLU A 198 -1.86 18.55 15.42
CA GLU A 198 -2.50 19.80 15.89
C GLU A 198 -3.55 19.57 16.99
N ASP A 199 -4.29 18.46 16.89
CA ASP A 199 -5.36 18.06 17.80
C ASP A 199 -5.00 16.88 18.70
N GLY A 200 -3.75 16.41 18.64
CA GLY A 200 -3.28 15.24 19.39
C GLY A 200 -3.77 13.89 18.86
N LEU A 201 -4.56 13.86 17.77
CA LEU A 201 -5.06 12.63 17.16
C LEU A 201 -3.95 11.88 16.41
N VAL A 202 -4.25 10.66 15.99
CA VAL A 202 -3.30 9.79 15.27
C VAL A 202 -3.34 10.12 13.78
N VAL A 203 -2.19 10.42 13.21
CA VAL A 203 -1.95 10.50 11.76
C VAL A 203 -1.05 9.34 11.36
N MET A 204 -1.47 8.56 10.38
CA MET A 204 -0.72 7.44 9.81
C MET A 204 -0.60 7.63 8.30
N ALA A 205 0.54 7.26 7.73
CA ALA A 205 0.69 7.16 6.29
C ALA A 205 1.53 5.94 5.93
N HIS A 206 1.23 5.41 4.74
CA HIS A 206 1.94 4.32 4.10
C HIS A 206 2.26 4.70 2.67
N ASN A 207 3.45 4.31 2.20
CA ASN A 207 3.84 4.43 0.82
C ASN A 207 4.36 3.06 0.36
N SER A 208 3.57 2.41 -0.48
CA SER A 208 3.90 1.14 -1.10
C SER A 208 4.94 1.35 -2.20
N TRP A 209 5.95 0.48 -2.23
CA TRP A 209 6.98 0.47 -3.27
C TRP A 209 6.85 -0.83 -4.01
N ASP A 210 6.59 -0.73 -5.30
CA ASP A 210 6.30 -1.87 -6.17
C ASP A 210 6.85 -1.57 -7.57
N MET A 211 6.94 -2.59 -8.40
CA MET A 211 7.32 -2.44 -9.80
C MET A 211 6.20 -1.75 -10.59
N TYR A 212 6.53 -0.87 -11.52
CA TYR A 212 5.53 -0.04 -12.22
C TYR A 212 4.45 -0.83 -12.97
N ASP A 213 4.79 -2.02 -13.47
CA ASP A 213 3.88 -2.92 -14.18
C ASP A 213 2.84 -3.55 -13.25
N HIS A 214 3.19 -3.81 -12.00
CA HIS A 214 2.31 -4.43 -11.01
C HIS A 214 1.65 -3.37 -10.09
N GLY A 215 2.43 -2.45 -9.54
CA GLY A 215 1.98 -1.40 -8.62
C GLY A 215 0.93 -0.45 -9.21
N GLN A 216 0.81 -0.33 -10.53
CA GLN A 216 -0.28 0.42 -11.17
C GLN A 216 -1.68 -0.14 -10.84
N PHE A 217 -1.79 -1.42 -10.46
CA PHE A 217 -3.03 -2.06 -10.07
C PHE A 217 -3.35 -1.92 -8.58
N ALA A 218 -2.46 -1.32 -7.78
CA ALA A 218 -2.67 -1.01 -6.36
C ALA A 218 -3.53 0.27 -6.16
N ASN A 219 -4.44 0.54 -7.09
CA ASN A 219 -5.26 1.74 -7.17
C ASN A 219 -6.74 1.48 -6.79
N ALA A 220 -7.02 0.37 -6.09
CA ALA A 220 -8.34 0.09 -5.55
C ALA A 220 -8.45 0.57 -4.10
N ILE A 221 -9.57 1.22 -3.78
CA ILE A 221 -10.03 1.46 -2.41
C ILE A 221 -11.17 0.48 -2.15
N LEU A 222 -10.91 -0.55 -1.36
CA LEU A 222 -11.88 -1.58 -1.01
C LEU A 222 -12.56 -1.21 0.31
N ASP A 223 -13.85 -0.90 0.23
CA ASP A 223 -14.75 -0.65 1.35
C ASP A 223 -15.60 -1.90 1.61
N ILE A 224 -15.20 -2.69 2.60
CA ILE A 224 -15.75 -4.01 2.86
C ILE A 224 -16.65 -3.95 4.10
N GLN A 225 -17.93 -4.22 3.92
CA GLN A 225 -18.93 -4.36 4.97
C GLN A 225 -19.34 -5.84 5.08
N PRO A 226 -18.66 -6.65 5.92
CA PRO A 226 -19.01 -8.05 6.05
C PRO A 226 -20.32 -8.21 6.85
N SER A 227 -21.06 -9.29 6.60
CA SER A 227 -22.24 -9.66 7.38
C SER A 227 -21.92 -10.03 8.84
N ARG A 228 -20.66 -10.38 9.12
CA ARG A 228 -20.10 -10.66 10.44
C ARG A 228 -18.70 -10.06 10.56
N GLY A 229 -18.40 -9.48 11.72
CA GLY A 229 -17.13 -8.79 11.93
C GLY A 229 -17.28 -7.29 11.75
N HIS A 230 -16.21 -6.63 11.34
CA HIS A 230 -16.12 -5.17 11.34
C HIS A 230 -15.93 -4.65 9.92
N ARG A 231 -16.50 -3.47 9.63
CA ARG A 231 -16.23 -2.78 8.35
C ARG A 231 -14.75 -2.45 8.24
N MET A 232 -14.20 -2.62 7.05
CA MET A 232 -12.80 -2.33 6.74
C MET A 232 -12.70 -1.50 5.48
N LEU A 233 -11.81 -0.50 5.48
CA LEU A 233 -11.45 0.28 4.31
C LEU A 233 -9.96 0.09 4.05
N MET A 234 -9.58 -0.35 2.85
CA MET A 234 -8.17 -0.63 2.52
C MET A 234 -7.80 -0.14 1.14
N GLN A 235 -6.55 0.32 0.99
CA GLN A 235 -5.92 0.34 -0.33
C GLN A 235 -5.63 -1.10 -0.74
N GLY A 236 -5.77 -1.44 -2.00
CA GLY A 236 -5.30 -2.74 -2.48
C GLY A 236 -5.46 -2.92 -3.97
N PHE A 237 -5.60 -4.19 -4.35
CA PHE A 237 -5.72 -4.64 -5.73
C PHE A 237 -7.10 -5.25 -5.96
N VAL A 238 -7.62 -5.06 -7.17
CA VAL A 238 -8.83 -5.76 -7.61
C VAL A 238 -8.62 -7.27 -7.64
N GLY A 239 -9.65 -8.02 -7.27
CA GLY A 239 -9.63 -9.48 -7.19
C GLY A 239 -8.85 -10.06 -6.02
N ARG A 240 -8.34 -9.24 -5.09
CA ARG A 240 -7.77 -9.71 -3.83
C ARG A 240 -8.75 -9.53 -2.67
N ILE A 241 -8.75 -10.48 -1.74
CA ILE A 241 -9.54 -10.45 -0.50
C ILE A 241 -8.80 -9.77 0.66
N HIS A 242 -7.61 -9.25 0.37
CA HIS A 242 -6.74 -8.53 1.30
C HIS A 242 -6.03 -7.41 0.55
N SER A 243 -5.41 -6.49 1.30
CA SER A 243 -4.80 -5.27 0.75
C SER A 243 -3.68 -5.57 -0.23
N GLY A 244 -2.76 -6.49 0.10
CA GLY A 244 -1.50 -6.68 -0.62
C GLY A 244 -0.50 -5.54 -0.42
N THR A 245 -0.97 -4.29 -0.30
CA THR A 245 -0.17 -3.14 0.13
C THR A 245 -0.07 -2.99 1.65
N ASP A 246 -0.87 -3.77 2.37
CA ASP A 246 -0.98 -3.78 3.83
C ASP A 246 -1.33 -2.45 4.50
N PHE A 247 -2.21 -1.67 3.86
CA PHE A 247 -2.78 -0.44 4.43
C PHE A 247 -4.30 -0.50 4.51
N PHE A 248 -4.83 -0.57 5.73
CA PHE A 248 -6.26 -0.53 5.99
C PHE A 248 -6.62 0.12 7.32
N VAL A 249 -7.89 0.50 7.45
CA VAL A 249 -8.53 0.97 8.68
C VAL A 249 -9.83 0.21 8.91
N THR A 250 -10.17 -0.04 10.16
CA THR A 250 -11.44 -0.68 10.56
C THR A 250 -12.37 0.35 11.20
N GLU A 251 -13.65 0.00 11.40
CA GLU A 251 -14.64 0.90 12.01
C GLU A 251 -14.26 1.45 13.40
N PHE A 252 -13.37 0.76 14.14
CA PHE A 252 -12.86 1.22 15.43
C PHE A 252 -11.65 2.16 15.32
N GLY A 253 -11.24 2.53 14.11
CA GLY A 253 -10.04 3.33 13.86
C GLY A 253 -8.74 2.55 14.06
N LEU A 254 -8.81 1.23 14.24
CA LEU A 254 -7.62 0.37 14.21
C LEU A 254 -7.23 0.19 12.74
N GLY A 255 -6.11 0.80 12.34
CA GLY A 255 -5.44 0.47 11.10
C GLY A 255 -4.28 -0.47 11.36
N MET A 256 -4.10 -1.47 10.51
CA MET A 256 -2.89 -2.29 10.54
C MET A 256 -2.04 -1.95 9.32
N LEU A 257 -0.78 -1.72 9.62
CA LEU A 257 0.29 -1.39 8.71
C LEU A 257 1.27 -2.55 8.78
N VAL A 258 1.27 -3.44 7.78
CA VAL A 258 2.27 -4.51 7.73
C VAL A 258 3.41 -4.06 6.84
N ILE A 259 4.49 -3.59 7.47
CA ILE A 259 5.83 -3.64 6.86
C ILE A 259 6.60 -4.63 7.71
N ASN A 260 6.43 -5.96 7.58
CA ASN A 260 7.17 -6.93 8.41
C ASN A 260 7.27 -6.57 9.92
N VAL A 261 6.28 -5.85 10.48
CA VAL A 261 6.37 -5.23 11.81
C VAL A 261 5.02 -5.43 12.49
N LEU A 262 4.83 -6.66 12.98
CA LEU A 262 3.88 -6.95 14.06
C LEU A 262 4.17 -6.10 15.32
N MET A 263 5.31 -5.39 15.38
CA MET A 263 5.75 -4.60 16.54
C MET A 263 5.18 -3.20 16.67
N ALA A 264 4.64 -2.55 15.65
CA ALA A 264 4.29 -1.13 15.77
C ALA A 264 3.08 -0.91 16.70
N LEU A 265 1.97 -1.63 16.47
CA LEU A 265 0.79 -1.56 17.33
C LEU A 265 0.99 -2.28 18.67
N TYR A 266 1.70 -3.42 18.69
CA TYR A 266 1.98 -4.14 19.93
C TYR A 266 2.87 -3.31 20.88
N VAL A 267 3.92 -2.65 20.36
CA VAL A 267 4.78 -1.77 21.16
C VAL A 267 4.02 -0.52 21.59
N TRP A 268 3.16 0.06 20.75
CA TRP A 268 2.34 1.21 21.14
C TRP A 268 1.35 0.87 22.26
N ALA A 269 0.58 -0.22 22.12
CA ALA A 269 -0.39 -0.67 23.14
C ALA A 269 0.31 -1.09 24.44
N ARG A 270 1.40 -1.86 24.36
CA ARG A 270 2.15 -2.34 25.53
C ARG A 270 2.99 -1.25 26.21
N ARG A 271 3.36 -0.19 25.50
CA ARG A 271 4.08 0.96 26.08
C ARG A 271 3.15 1.93 26.81
N ARG A 272 1.87 2.06 26.41
CA ARG A 272 0.86 2.75 27.23
C ARG A 272 0.62 2.09 28.59
N GLU A 273 0.81 0.77 28.66
CA GLU A 273 0.75 0.03 29.94
C GLU A 273 2.03 0.20 30.80
N LEU A 274 3.18 0.58 30.21
CA LEU A 274 4.50 0.55 30.87
C LEU A 274 5.18 1.93 31.05
N ASP A 275 4.90 2.94 30.22
CA ASP A 275 5.45 4.31 30.32
C ASP A 275 4.42 5.34 29.79
N PRO A 276 3.78 6.15 30.66
CA PRO A 276 2.67 7.04 30.29
C PRO A 276 3.10 8.36 29.63
N ARG A 277 4.34 8.51 29.16
CA ARG A 277 4.81 9.77 28.56
C ARG A 277 4.32 9.97 27.10
N PRO A 278 3.81 11.16 26.75
CA PRO A 278 2.99 11.37 25.54
C PRO A 278 3.72 11.62 24.20
N ASP A 279 5.05 11.61 24.13
CA ASP A 279 5.79 12.33 23.06
C ASP A 279 6.63 11.48 22.10
N ALA A 280 6.25 10.23 21.80
CA ALA A 280 7.04 9.38 20.91
C ALA A 280 6.54 9.41 19.45
N THR A 281 7.32 10.00 18.53
CA THR A 281 7.23 9.74 17.09
C THR A 281 7.97 8.43 16.78
N MET A 282 7.36 7.54 15.96
CA MET A 282 8.02 6.33 15.48
C MET A 282 8.06 6.35 13.94
N THR A 283 9.25 6.58 13.39
CA THR A 283 9.56 6.33 11.99
C THR A 283 10.21 4.96 11.90
N VAL A 284 9.63 4.04 11.13
CA VAL A 284 10.26 2.75 10.85
C VAL A 284 10.71 2.77 9.40
N THR A 285 12.02 2.70 9.20
CA THR A 285 12.62 2.44 7.89
C THR A 285 13.20 1.03 7.94
N ALA A 286 12.77 0.16 7.03
CA ALA A 286 13.32 -1.19 6.95
C ALA A 286 14.82 -1.11 6.61
N LYS A 287 15.67 -1.67 7.46
CA LYS A 287 17.06 -2.02 7.14
C LYS A 287 17.26 -3.49 7.51
N GLN A 288 17.56 -4.32 6.53
CA GLN A 288 17.84 -5.74 6.77
C GLN A 288 19.22 -5.89 7.45
N PRO A 289 19.40 -6.82 8.41
CA PRO A 289 20.73 -7.15 8.92
C PRO A 289 21.59 -7.75 7.80
N ALA A 290 22.87 -7.37 7.77
CA ALA A 290 23.84 -7.92 6.83
C ALA A 290 23.85 -9.45 6.90
N ALA A 291 23.92 -10.11 5.74
CA ALA A 291 24.11 -11.55 5.66
C ALA A 291 25.31 -11.96 6.54
N ALA A 292 25.11 -12.95 7.41
CA ALA A 292 26.20 -13.57 8.11
C ALA A 292 26.99 -14.43 7.10
N ASP A 293 28.27 -14.12 6.96
CA ASP A 293 29.26 -14.89 6.19
C ASP A 293 29.41 -16.33 6.71
#